data_AF-A0A939I8P3-F1
#
_entry.id   AF-A0A939I8P3-F1
#
_cell.length_a   1.000
_cell.length_b   1.000
_cell.length_c   1.000
_cell.angle_alpha   90.00
_cell.angle_beta   90.00
_cell.angle_gamma   90.00
#
_symmetry.space_group_name_H-M   'P 1'
#
loop_
_entity.id
_entity.type
_entity.pdbx_description
1 polymer ?
#
loop_
_entity_poly.entity_id
_entity_poly.type
_entity_poly.pdbx_seq_one_letter_code
_entity_poly.pdbx_strand_id
1 'polypeptide(L)'
;MPDRSTARAGQAPTVTGPRDLRNVVLIGSSGVGKTTLAESLALAAGATGRAGRVTDGTTVSDHEEIEHQQQRSVQLSLLPLEWKGVKINLIDPPGHPDFTADLRAALHAADAAVFVVSATDPVTAPTRALWGECAAEGIPRAIAVAKLDLARSGFEDILTTCHDAFGLGPDTLRPLFLPVLHDGHPDGSVDLLTGDTYGDTDPLPDTGPA
;
A
#
# COMPACT_ATOMS: atom_id res chain seq x y z
N MET A 1 -1.21 4.90 41.85
CA MET A 1 -2.18 4.34 40.88
C MET A 1 -2.22 5.27 39.69
N PRO A 2 -1.60 4.94 38.56
CA PRO A 2 -1.83 5.67 37.33
C PRO A 2 -3.03 5.05 36.58
N ASP A 3 -3.85 5.96 36.08
CA ASP A 3 -5.11 5.75 35.40
C ASP A 3 -4.94 4.89 34.14
N ARG A 4 -5.60 3.71 34.13
CA ARG A 4 -5.76 2.89 32.93
C ARG A 4 -6.98 3.43 32.18
N SER A 5 -6.79 4.48 31.38
CA SER A 5 -7.75 4.79 30.33
C SER A 5 -7.67 3.68 29.29
N THR A 6 -8.53 2.67 29.45
CA THR A 6 -8.82 1.65 28.46
C THR A 6 -9.15 2.32 27.13
N ALA A 7 -8.25 2.20 26.15
CA ALA A 7 -8.59 2.47 24.76
C ALA A 7 -9.84 1.65 24.42
N ARG A 8 -10.95 2.33 24.14
CA ARG A 8 -12.16 1.66 23.64
C ARG A 8 -11.80 1.05 22.29
N ALA A 9 -11.86 -0.28 22.19
CA ALA A 9 -11.88 -0.98 20.90
C ALA A 9 -13.02 -0.35 20.07
N GLY A 10 -12.61 0.39 19.03
CA GLY A 10 -13.32 1.56 18.52
C GLY A 10 -14.51 1.24 17.62
N GLN A 11 -15.65 1.82 17.96
CA GLN A 11 -16.81 1.95 17.10
C GLN A 11 -16.39 2.67 15.80
N ALA A 12 -16.76 2.13 14.63
CA ALA A 12 -16.40 2.74 13.35
C ALA A 12 -16.76 4.24 13.35
N PRO A 13 -15.86 5.13 12.87
CA PRO A 13 -16.07 6.57 12.91
C PRO A 13 -17.41 6.93 12.26
N THR A 14 -18.13 7.86 12.88
CA THR A 14 -19.41 8.33 12.35
C THR A 14 -19.11 9.12 11.09
N VAL A 15 -19.39 8.53 9.92
CA VAL A 15 -19.28 9.21 8.63
C VAL A 15 -20.43 10.23 8.55
N THR A 16 -20.09 11.51 8.59
CA THR A 16 -21.10 12.59 8.55
C THR A 16 -21.33 13.13 7.14
N GLY A 17 -20.38 12.90 6.23
CA GLY A 17 -20.56 13.15 4.80
C GLY A 17 -19.48 12.53 3.91
N PRO A 18 -19.58 12.72 2.58
CA PRO A 18 -18.67 12.10 1.60
C PRO A 18 -17.19 12.48 1.74
N ARG A 19 -16.88 13.56 2.46
CA ARG A 19 -15.48 13.98 2.70
C ARG A 19 -14.79 13.14 3.77
N ASP A 20 -15.57 12.47 4.62
CA ASP A 20 -15.07 11.71 5.78
C ASP A 20 -14.85 10.23 5.45
N LEU A 21 -15.08 9.81 4.20
CA LEU A 21 -14.99 8.43 3.75
C LEU A 21 -14.17 8.32 2.47
N ARG A 22 -13.24 7.36 2.42
CA ARG A 22 -12.52 6.99 1.19
C ARG A 22 -12.52 5.49 1.00
N ASN A 23 -12.96 5.02 -0.16
CA ASN A 23 -12.77 3.65 -0.61
C ASN A 23 -11.48 3.60 -1.43
N VAL A 24 -10.50 2.80 -1.02
CA VAL A 24 -9.20 2.70 -1.69
C VAL A 24 -8.94 1.25 -2.06
N VAL A 25 -8.70 0.96 -3.34
CA VAL A 25 -8.38 -0.40 -3.81
C VAL A 25 -6.88 -0.60 -3.99
N LEU A 26 -6.38 -1.75 -3.55
CA LEU A 26 -5.01 -2.20 -3.82
C LEU A 26 -4.96 -3.00 -5.13
N ILE A 27 -4.08 -2.62 -6.05
CA ILE A 27 -3.95 -3.28 -7.36
C ILE A 27 -2.51 -3.77 -7.54
N GLY A 28 -2.36 -5.03 -7.91
CA GLY A 28 -1.05 -5.65 -8.07
C GLY A 28 -1.16 -7.16 -8.19
N SER A 29 -0.15 -7.77 -8.80
CA SER A 29 -0.12 -9.20 -9.05
C SER A 29 -0.07 -10.03 -7.75
N SER A 30 -0.27 -11.34 -7.84
CA SER A 30 -0.11 -12.22 -6.68
C SER A 30 1.32 -12.13 -6.12
N GLY A 31 1.46 -12.07 -4.80
CA GLY A 31 2.78 -12.08 -4.14
C GLY A 31 3.58 -10.77 -4.20
N VAL A 32 3.05 -9.68 -4.75
CA VAL A 32 3.76 -8.38 -4.78
C VAL A 32 3.74 -7.63 -3.46
N GLY A 33 2.95 -8.08 -2.48
CA GLY A 33 2.89 -7.49 -1.13
C GLY A 33 1.64 -6.66 -0.82
N LYS A 34 0.56 -6.77 -1.60
CA LYS A 34 -0.71 -6.05 -1.34
C LYS A 34 -1.25 -6.28 0.07
N THR A 35 -1.40 -7.55 0.44
CA THR A 35 -1.91 -7.94 1.75
C THR A 35 -1.00 -7.47 2.87
N THR A 36 0.31 -7.65 2.75
CA THR A 36 1.28 -7.11 3.72
C THR A 36 1.17 -5.60 3.89
N LEU A 37 0.95 -4.85 2.80
CA LEU A 37 0.70 -3.41 2.87
C LEU A 37 -0.62 -3.12 3.59
N ALA A 38 -1.70 -3.83 3.26
CA ALA A 38 -3.00 -3.66 3.90
C ALA A 38 -2.93 -3.87 5.42
N GLU A 39 -2.21 -4.89 5.86
CA GLU A 39 -1.99 -5.16 7.28
C GLU A 39 -1.12 -4.13 7.97
N SER A 40 -0.07 -3.66 7.30
CA SER A 40 0.81 -2.62 7.82
C SER A 40 0.04 -1.32 8.04
N LEU A 41 -0.84 -0.96 7.09
CA LEU A 41 -1.74 0.19 7.21
C LEU A 41 -2.75 -0.03 8.35
N ALA A 42 -3.29 -1.24 8.49
CA ALA A 42 -4.22 -1.57 9.57
C ALA A 42 -3.58 -1.48 10.96
N LEU A 43 -2.34 -1.96 11.10
CA LEU A 43 -1.56 -1.82 12.33
C LEU A 43 -1.27 -0.36 12.62
N ALA A 44 -0.81 0.41 11.62
CA ALA A 44 -0.49 1.83 11.80
C ALA A 44 -1.72 2.65 12.22
N ALA A 45 -2.90 2.32 11.68
CA ALA A 45 -4.18 2.92 12.06
C ALA A 45 -4.70 2.47 13.43
N GLY A 46 -4.03 1.51 14.10
CA GLY A 46 -4.48 0.93 15.35
C GLY A 46 -5.74 0.06 15.22
N ALA A 47 -6.12 -0.31 14.00
CA ALA A 47 -7.28 -1.17 13.73
C ALA A 47 -7.00 -2.64 14.13
N THR A 48 -5.73 -3.04 14.15
CA THR A 48 -5.28 -4.35 14.61
C THR A 48 -4.24 -4.19 15.72
N GLY A 49 -4.29 -5.06 16.74
CA GLY A 49 -3.36 -5.02 17.88
C GLY A 49 -1.96 -5.57 17.58
N ARG A 50 -1.73 -6.12 16.37
CA ARG A 50 -0.47 -6.73 15.92
C ARG A 50 -0.50 -6.86 14.39
N ALA A 51 0.63 -6.59 13.70
CA ALA A 51 0.76 -6.91 12.27
C ALA A 51 0.80 -8.43 12.09
N GLY A 52 -0.03 -8.96 11.19
CA GLY A 52 0.06 -10.33 10.71
C GLY A 52 1.24 -10.51 9.77
N ARG A 53 1.65 -11.76 9.58
CA ARG A 53 2.57 -12.15 8.49
C ARG A 53 1.88 -13.23 7.67
N VAL A 54 1.87 -13.07 6.35
CA VAL A 54 1.27 -14.02 5.39
C VAL A 54 1.89 -15.42 5.55
N THR A 55 3.21 -15.49 5.74
CA THR A 55 3.94 -16.75 5.94
C THR A 55 3.54 -17.48 7.23
N ASP A 56 3.02 -16.73 8.19
CA ASP A 56 2.75 -17.23 9.55
C ASP A 56 1.24 -17.46 9.77
N GLY A 57 0.39 -17.18 8.76
CA GLY A 57 -1.07 -17.38 8.82
C GLY A 57 -1.75 -16.59 9.94
N THR A 58 -1.22 -15.40 10.27
CA THR A 58 -1.74 -14.53 11.36
C THR A 58 -2.39 -13.27 10.84
N THR A 59 -2.72 -13.27 9.55
CA THR A 59 -3.18 -12.09 8.86
C THR A 59 -4.65 -11.81 9.12
N VAL A 60 -5.00 -10.55 9.33
CA VAL A 60 -6.39 -10.16 9.65
C VAL A 60 -7.28 -10.21 8.40
N SER A 61 -6.67 -10.19 7.22
CA SER A 61 -7.34 -10.32 5.93
C SER A 61 -7.66 -11.75 5.50
N ASP A 62 -6.95 -12.76 6.05
CA ASP A 62 -7.03 -14.12 5.55
C ASP A 62 -7.88 -14.94 6.52
N HIS A 63 -9.10 -15.29 6.10
CA HIS A 63 -10.09 -15.91 6.97
C HIS A 63 -10.41 -17.38 6.64
N GLU A 64 -9.73 -18.03 5.69
CA GLU A 64 -9.98 -19.45 5.40
C GLU A 64 -8.74 -20.31 5.16
N GLU A 65 -8.81 -21.56 5.61
CA GLU A 65 -7.79 -22.63 5.52
C GLU A 65 -7.21 -22.81 4.09
N ILE A 66 -8.00 -22.47 3.07
CA ILE A 66 -7.63 -22.55 1.65
C ILE A 66 -6.59 -21.49 1.28
N GLU A 67 -6.68 -20.27 1.81
CA GLU A 67 -5.74 -19.18 1.50
C GLU A 67 -4.38 -19.46 2.15
N HIS A 68 -4.39 -20.05 3.35
CA HIS A 68 -3.18 -20.54 4.02
C HIS A 68 -2.50 -21.67 3.23
N GLN A 69 -3.28 -22.62 2.68
CA GLN A 69 -2.75 -23.70 1.85
C GLN A 69 -2.16 -23.19 0.53
N GLN A 70 -2.73 -22.14 -0.05
CA GLN A 70 -2.28 -21.59 -1.34
C GLN A 70 -1.26 -20.44 -1.21
N GLN A 71 -1.00 -19.92 0.01
CA GLN A 71 -0.10 -18.79 0.28
C GLN A 71 -0.40 -17.57 -0.60
N ARG A 72 -1.69 -17.35 -0.93
CA ARG A 72 -2.20 -16.23 -1.72
C ARG A 72 -3.66 -15.96 -1.38
N SER A 73 -4.08 -14.70 -1.48
CA SER A 73 -5.48 -14.32 -1.33
C SER A 73 -6.30 -14.91 -2.47
N VAL A 74 -7.45 -15.48 -2.11
CA VAL A 74 -8.41 -16.14 -3.00
C VAL A 74 -9.76 -15.42 -2.95
N GLN A 75 -9.98 -14.58 -1.93
CA GLN A 75 -11.15 -13.70 -1.81
C GLN A 75 -10.76 -12.22 -1.68
N LEU A 76 -11.73 -11.35 -1.98
CA LEU A 76 -11.63 -9.91 -1.75
C LEU A 76 -11.83 -9.62 -0.27
N SER A 77 -10.88 -8.89 0.33
CA SER A 77 -10.95 -8.44 1.72
C SER A 77 -11.28 -6.94 1.82
N LEU A 78 -12.06 -6.57 2.83
CA LEU A 78 -12.41 -5.18 3.13
C LEU A 78 -11.94 -4.83 4.55
N LEU A 79 -10.97 -3.92 4.65
CA LEU A 79 -10.37 -3.49 5.91
C LEU A 79 -10.76 -2.02 6.20
N PRO A 80 -11.72 -1.77 7.10
CA PRO A 80 -12.05 -0.42 7.54
C PRO A 80 -11.00 0.10 8.52
N LEU A 81 -10.40 1.24 8.18
CA LEU A 81 -9.37 1.95 8.94
C LEU A 81 -9.86 3.35 9.31
N GLU A 82 -9.30 3.92 10.35
CA GLU A 82 -9.46 5.34 10.68
C GLU A 82 -8.09 6.01 10.66
N TRP A 83 -7.99 7.11 9.91
CA TRP A 83 -6.76 7.90 9.87
C TRP A 83 -7.09 9.39 9.85
N LYS A 84 -6.58 10.14 10.84
CA LYS A 84 -6.75 11.59 10.96
C LYS A 84 -8.22 12.05 10.80
N GLY A 85 -9.16 11.30 11.38
CA GLY A 85 -10.60 11.60 11.33
C GLY A 85 -11.31 11.21 10.03
N VAL A 86 -10.64 10.53 9.10
CA VAL A 86 -11.23 9.99 7.87
C VAL A 86 -11.35 8.48 7.99
N LYS A 87 -12.54 7.95 7.66
CA LYS A 87 -12.75 6.51 7.47
C LYS A 87 -12.17 6.10 6.12
N ILE A 88 -11.30 5.11 6.11
CA ILE A 88 -10.74 4.53 4.90
C ILE A 88 -11.20 3.08 4.82
N ASN A 89 -11.95 2.71 3.78
CA ASN A 89 -12.22 1.32 3.48
C ASN A 89 -11.16 0.85 2.48
N LEU A 90 -10.19 0.09 2.97
CA LEU A 90 -9.17 -0.50 2.12
C LEU A 90 -9.70 -1.81 1.53
N ILE A 91 -9.67 -1.92 0.20
CA ILE A 91 -10.13 -3.08 -0.54
C ILE A 91 -8.89 -3.83 -1.05
N ASP A 92 -8.66 -5.04 -0.55
CA ASP A 92 -7.57 -5.93 -0.98
C ASP A 92 -8.13 -7.10 -1.79
N PRO A 93 -8.26 -6.95 -3.13
CA PRO A 93 -8.70 -8.02 -4.01
C PRO A 93 -7.57 -9.03 -4.29
N PRO A 94 -7.91 -10.28 -4.66
CA PRO A 94 -6.94 -11.27 -5.10
C PRO A 94 -6.09 -10.76 -6.27
N GLY A 95 -4.78 -11.03 -6.24
CA GLY A 95 -3.85 -10.61 -7.30
C GLY A 95 -3.75 -11.58 -8.48
N HIS A 96 -4.57 -12.64 -8.50
CA HIS A 96 -4.49 -13.69 -9.52
C HIS A 96 -5.45 -13.37 -10.69
N PRO A 97 -5.04 -13.59 -11.96
CA PRO A 97 -5.85 -13.24 -13.13
C PRO A 97 -7.25 -13.86 -13.14
N ASP A 98 -7.43 -15.01 -12.50
CA ASP A 98 -8.72 -15.70 -12.40
C ASP A 98 -9.79 -14.86 -11.66
N PHE A 99 -9.39 -13.86 -10.87
CA PHE A 99 -10.29 -12.97 -10.11
C PHE A 99 -10.41 -11.56 -10.69
N THR A 100 -10.21 -11.42 -12.00
CA THR A 100 -10.30 -10.11 -12.68
C THR A 100 -11.69 -9.46 -12.54
N ALA A 101 -12.76 -10.25 -12.45
CA ALA A 101 -14.12 -9.73 -12.26
C ALA A 101 -14.28 -9.04 -10.89
N ASP A 102 -13.82 -9.68 -9.81
CA ASP A 102 -13.88 -9.12 -8.46
C ASP A 102 -13.02 -7.86 -8.33
N LEU A 103 -11.84 -7.87 -8.95
CA LEU A 103 -10.95 -6.71 -9.00
C LEU A 103 -11.58 -5.51 -9.74
N ARG A 104 -12.29 -5.74 -10.84
CA ARG A 104 -13.02 -4.67 -11.55
C ARG A 104 -14.21 -4.17 -10.75
N ALA A 105 -14.94 -5.06 -10.07
CA ALA A 105 -16.02 -4.67 -9.17
C ALA A 105 -15.49 -3.79 -8.01
N ALA A 106 -14.35 -4.17 -7.43
CA ALA A 106 -13.64 -3.37 -6.42
C ALA A 106 -13.26 -1.99 -6.95
N LEU A 107 -12.73 -1.93 -8.17
CA LEU A 107 -12.35 -0.66 -8.80
C LEU A 107 -13.54 0.28 -9.00
N HIS A 108 -14.69 -0.23 -9.43
CA HIS A 108 -15.92 0.57 -9.57
C HIS A 108 -16.47 1.10 -8.24
N ALA A 109 -16.14 0.45 -7.12
CA ALA A 109 -16.53 0.90 -5.79
C ALA A 109 -15.50 1.85 -5.13
N ALA A 110 -14.33 2.03 -5.75
CA ALA A 110 -13.22 2.77 -5.17
C ALA A 110 -13.19 4.24 -5.61
N ASP A 111 -12.83 5.12 -4.67
CA ASP A 111 -12.56 6.54 -4.93
C ASP A 111 -11.13 6.76 -5.43
N ALA A 112 -10.22 5.82 -5.15
CA ALA A 112 -8.82 5.86 -5.57
C ALA A 112 -8.20 4.46 -5.63
N ALA A 113 -7.12 4.32 -6.40
CA ALA A 113 -6.37 3.07 -6.53
C ALA A 113 -4.90 3.25 -6.11
N VAL A 114 -4.38 2.30 -5.34
CA VAL A 114 -2.95 2.19 -5.01
C VAL A 114 -2.39 0.97 -5.72
N PHE A 115 -1.49 1.22 -6.67
CA PHE A 115 -0.77 0.19 -7.39
C PHE A 115 0.42 -0.29 -6.57
N VAL A 116 0.36 -1.52 -6.08
CA VAL A 116 1.46 -2.16 -5.35
C VAL A 116 2.38 -2.84 -6.37
N VAL A 117 3.57 -2.26 -6.54
CA VAL A 117 4.61 -2.74 -7.46
C VAL A 117 5.75 -3.32 -6.66
N SER A 118 6.26 -4.48 -7.07
CA SER A 118 7.43 -5.10 -6.46
C SER A 118 8.70 -4.47 -7.02
N ALA A 119 9.67 -4.16 -6.15
CA ALA A 119 11.00 -3.74 -6.56
C ALA A 119 11.81 -4.87 -7.21
N THR A 120 11.37 -6.13 -7.06
CA THR A 120 12.07 -7.32 -7.60
C THR A 120 11.36 -7.96 -8.79
N ASP A 121 10.04 -7.79 -8.89
CA ASP A 121 9.19 -8.51 -9.84
C ASP A 121 8.66 -7.54 -10.91
N PRO A 122 8.63 -7.93 -12.20
CA PRO A 122 8.15 -7.05 -13.25
C PRO A 122 6.64 -6.78 -13.13
N VAL A 123 6.22 -5.57 -13.52
CA VAL A 123 4.79 -5.24 -13.64
C VAL A 123 4.15 -6.08 -14.75
N THR A 124 3.07 -6.78 -14.43
CA THR A 124 2.41 -7.71 -15.36
C THR A 124 1.48 -6.98 -16.32
N ALA A 125 1.17 -7.61 -17.46
CA ALA A 125 0.25 -7.05 -18.45
C ALA A 125 -1.16 -6.75 -17.88
N PRO A 126 -1.77 -7.62 -17.04
CA PRO A 126 -3.03 -7.29 -16.38
C PRO A 126 -2.96 -6.04 -15.50
N THR A 127 -1.89 -5.87 -14.71
CA THR A 127 -1.71 -4.66 -13.89
C THR A 127 -1.58 -3.41 -14.75
N ARG A 128 -0.86 -3.47 -15.88
CA ARG A 128 -0.78 -2.35 -16.84
C ARG A 128 -2.14 -2.01 -17.47
N ALA A 129 -2.94 -3.01 -17.82
CA ALA A 129 -4.27 -2.79 -18.37
C ALA A 129 -5.17 -2.03 -17.38
N LEU A 130 -5.16 -2.45 -16.11
CA LEU A 130 -5.92 -1.77 -15.05
C LEU A 130 -5.45 -0.34 -14.79
N TRP A 131 -4.16 -0.06 -14.94
CA TRP A 131 -3.66 1.32 -14.88
C TRP A 131 -4.30 2.21 -15.94
N GLY A 132 -4.44 1.68 -17.17
CA GLY A 132 -5.13 2.35 -18.27
C GLY A 132 -6.64 2.50 -18.04
N GLU A 133 -7.30 1.46 -17.52
CA GLU A 133 -8.73 1.50 -17.14
C GLU A 133 -8.97 2.62 -16.10
N CYS A 134 -8.15 2.68 -15.05
CA CYS A 134 -8.21 3.77 -14.06
C CYS A 134 -7.97 5.15 -14.69
N ALA A 135 -7.09 5.27 -15.70
CA ALA A 135 -6.87 6.52 -16.42
C ALA A 135 -8.12 6.98 -17.17
N ALA A 136 -8.76 6.06 -17.89
CA ALA A 136 -9.93 6.34 -18.70
C ALA A 136 -11.12 6.76 -17.84
N GLU A 137 -11.28 6.15 -16.66
CA GLU A 137 -12.35 6.46 -15.70
C GLU A 137 -12.03 7.65 -14.77
N GLY A 138 -10.85 8.28 -14.90
CA GLY A 138 -10.45 9.41 -14.08
C GLY A 138 -10.19 9.07 -12.61
N ILE A 139 -9.93 7.80 -12.30
CA ILE A 139 -9.66 7.34 -10.93
C ILE A 139 -8.25 7.81 -10.51
N PRO A 140 -8.12 8.56 -9.40
CA PRO A 140 -6.84 8.94 -8.82
C PRO A 140 -6.00 7.72 -8.46
N ARG A 141 -4.70 7.80 -8.75
CA ARG A 141 -3.77 6.68 -8.61
C ARG A 141 -2.50 7.07 -7.88
N ALA A 142 -1.99 6.16 -7.07
CA ALA A 142 -0.65 6.22 -6.48
C ALA A 142 0.06 4.88 -6.69
N ILE A 143 1.39 4.87 -6.55
CA ILE A 143 2.20 3.65 -6.57
C ILE A 143 2.83 3.47 -5.19
N ALA A 144 2.69 2.26 -4.63
CA ALA A 144 3.44 1.80 -3.47
C ALA A 144 4.47 0.78 -3.95
N VAL A 145 5.76 1.09 -3.78
CA VAL A 145 6.84 0.17 -4.12
C VAL A 145 7.12 -0.73 -2.91
N ALA A 146 6.91 -2.02 -3.08
CA ALA A 146 7.14 -3.04 -2.06
C ALA A 146 8.46 -3.80 -2.30
N LYS A 147 8.95 -4.51 -1.28
CA LYS A 147 10.17 -5.35 -1.32
C LYS A 147 11.45 -4.57 -1.67
N LEU A 148 11.53 -3.29 -1.29
CA LEU A 148 12.73 -2.47 -1.50
C LEU A 148 13.96 -3.06 -0.80
N ASP A 149 13.77 -3.72 0.33
CA ASP A 149 14.79 -4.45 1.09
C ASP A 149 15.43 -5.61 0.32
N LEU A 150 14.72 -6.15 -0.67
CA LEU A 150 15.18 -7.25 -1.53
C LEU A 150 15.67 -6.74 -2.90
N ALA A 151 15.55 -5.44 -3.17
CA ALA A 151 15.91 -4.86 -4.45
C ALA A 151 17.42 -4.96 -4.70
N ARG A 152 17.79 -5.27 -5.94
CA ARG A 152 19.19 -5.27 -6.41
C ARG A 152 19.53 -4.06 -7.28
N SER A 153 18.50 -3.34 -7.72
CA SER A 153 18.60 -2.15 -8.56
C SER A 153 18.42 -0.89 -7.71
N GLY A 154 18.93 0.23 -8.20
CA GLY A 154 18.73 1.52 -7.54
C GLY A 154 17.26 1.96 -7.59
N PHE A 155 16.89 2.88 -6.70
CA PHE A 155 15.53 3.43 -6.68
C PHE A 155 15.17 4.13 -8.00
N GLU A 156 16.13 4.81 -8.64
CA GLU A 156 15.94 5.44 -9.96
C GLU A 156 15.62 4.43 -11.07
N ASP A 157 16.23 3.24 -11.04
CA ASP A 157 15.93 2.17 -12.00
C ASP A 157 14.52 1.62 -11.80
N ILE A 158 14.07 1.55 -10.54
CA ILE A 158 12.72 1.12 -10.19
C ILE A 158 11.70 2.17 -10.66
N LEU A 159 11.99 3.46 -10.46
CA LEU A 159 11.16 4.56 -11.00
C LEU A 159 11.08 4.48 -12.53
N THR A 160 12.21 4.30 -13.21
CA THR A 160 12.26 4.14 -14.67
C THR A 160 11.43 2.95 -15.13
N THR A 161 11.54 1.82 -14.43
CA THR A 161 10.73 0.62 -14.69
C THR A 161 9.24 0.91 -14.53
N CYS A 162 8.85 1.71 -13.54
CA CYS A 162 7.45 2.13 -13.37
C CYS A 162 6.98 3.06 -14.51
N HIS A 163 7.83 4.01 -14.93
CA HIS A 163 7.54 4.85 -16.10
C HIS A 163 7.27 4.02 -17.34
N ASP A 164 8.18 3.10 -17.66
CA ASP A 164 8.09 2.24 -18.85
C ASP A 164 6.89 1.30 -18.77
N ALA A 165 6.66 0.69 -17.60
CA ALA A 165 5.53 -0.22 -17.41
C ALA A 165 4.18 0.46 -17.65
N PHE A 166 4.03 1.71 -17.20
CA PHE A 166 2.75 2.42 -17.29
C PHE A 166 2.68 3.40 -18.46
N GLY A 167 3.70 3.43 -19.33
CA GLY A 167 3.76 4.33 -20.49
C GLY A 167 3.76 5.81 -20.07
N LEU A 168 4.35 6.13 -18.92
CA LEU A 168 4.35 7.46 -18.34
C LEU A 168 5.56 8.25 -18.80
N GLY A 169 5.36 9.50 -19.21
CA GLY A 169 6.47 10.40 -19.49
C GLY A 169 7.32 10.64 -18.24
N PRO A 170 8.60 11.05 -18.41
CA PRO A 170 9.52 11.26 -17.30
C PRO A 170 9.02 12.32 -16.32
N ASP A 171 8.06 13.18 -16.71
CA ASP A 171 7.47 14.24 -15.89
C ASP A 171 6.15 13.87 -15.19
N THR A 172 5.65 12.65 -15.38
CA THR A 172 4.30 12.24 -14.92
C THR A 172 4.31 11.46 -13.61
N LEU A 173 5.36 10.70 -13.33
CA LEU A 173 5.55 10.02 -12.06
C LEU A 173 6.65 10.73 -11.28
N ARG A 174 6.38 11.04 -10.01
CA ARG A 174 7.35 11.65 -9.09
C ARG A 174 7.32 10.90 -7.78
N PRO A 175 8.49 10.63 -7.16
CA PRO A 175 8.51 10.11 -5.81
C PRO A 175 7.89 11.15 -4.88
N LEU A 176 7.02 10.68 -3.98
CA LEU A 176 6.60 11.44 -2.81
C LEU A 176 7.54 11.15 -1.63
N PHE A 177 8.06 9.94 -1.57
CA PHE A 177 9.01 9.48 -0.57
C PHE A 177 10.28 8.98 -1.26
N LEU A 178 11.45 9.35 -0.73
CA LEU A 178 12.73 8.73 -1.10
C LEU A 178 13.16 7.73 -0.04
N PRO A 179 13.65 6.54 -0.41
CA PRO A 179 14.23 5.63 0.56
C PRO A 179 15.54 6.20 1.11
N VAL A 180 15.68 6.15 2.44
CA VAL A 180 16.96 6.36 3.11
C VAL A 180 17.67 5.01 3.17
N LEU A 181 18.95 5.00 2.81
CA LEU A 181 19.77 3.80 2.75
C LEU A 181 20.90 3.90 3.77
N HIS A 182 21.04 2.91 4.64
CA HIS A 182 22.20 2.73 5.51
C HIS A 182 22.93 1.45 5.11
N ASP A 183 24.24 1.56 4.86
CA ASP A 183 25.08 0.48 4.30
C ASP A 183 24.50 -0.19 3.03
N GLY A 184 23.76 0.59 2.23
CA GLY A 184 23.12 0.12 1.01
C GLY A 184 21.78 -0.60 1.21
N HIS A 185 21.27 -0.68 2.44
CA HIS A 185 19.97 -1.27 2.77
C HIS A 185 18.95 -0.19 3.14
N PRO A 186 17.71 -0.27 2.65
CA PRO A 186 16.66 0.68 3.03
C PRO A 186 16.21 0.46 4.46
N ASP A 187 16.28 1.50 5.27
CA ASP A 187 15.88 1.48 6.68
C ASP A 187 14.98 2.67 7.07
N GLY A 188 14.62 3.50 6.09
CA GLY A 188 13.65 4.55 6.26
C GLY A 188 13.27 5.26 4.98
N SER A 189 12.57 6.37 5.11
CA SER A 189 12.20 7.24 4.00
C SER A 189 12.12 8.71 4.42
N VAL A 190 12.27 9.60 3.45
CA VAL A 190 12.05 11.04 3.60
C VAL A 190 10.83 11.44 2.78
N ASP A 191 9.88 12.15 3.40
CA ASP A 191 8.77 12.81 2.71
C ASP A 191 9.28 14.06 2.00
N LEU A 192 9.14 14.10 0.67
CA LEU A 192 9.63 15.21 -0.15
C LEU A 192 8.75 16.46 -0.09
N LEU A 193 7.54 16.39 0.47
CA LEU A 193 6.68 17.55 0.67
C LEU A 193 6.93 18.21 2.03
N THR A 194 7.15 17.42 3.09
CA THR A 194 7.31 17.96 4.45
C THR A 194 8.76 18.03 4.91
N GLY A 195 9.65 17.20 4.35
CA GLY A 195 11.00 16.99 4.85
C GLY A 195 11.10 16.06 6.05
N ASP A 196 9.98 15.48 6.50
CA ASP A 196 9.96 14.54 7.63
C ASP A 196 10.62 13.21 7.26
N THR A 197 11.31 12.60 8.22
CA THR A 197 11.88 11.26 8.05
C THR A 197 11.11 10.21 8.84
N TYR A 198 11.05 8.99 8.29
CA TYR A 198 10.35 7.84 8.86
C TYR A 198 11.27 6.62 8.83
N GLY A 199 11.18 5.75 9.85
CA GLY A 199 12.06 4.58 10.01
C GLY A 199 13.17 4.83 11.03
N ASP A 200 14.13 3.92 11.09
CA ASP A 200 15.32 4.04 11.95
C ASP A 200 16.39 4.91 11.25
N THR A 201 15.96 6.02 10.64
CA THR A 201 16.89 6.94 9.99
C THR A 201 17.72 7.62 11.07
N ASP A 202 19.05 7.46 11.04
CA ASP A 202 19.91 8.42 11.74
C ASP A 202 19.54 9.83 11.26
N PRO A 203 19.58 10.86 12.14
CA PRO A 203 19.22 12.21 11.75
C PRO A 203 20.01 12.63 10.52
N LEU A 204 19.29 13.10 9.48
CA LEU A 204 19.90 13.59 8.25
C LEU A 204 21.05 14.54 8.59
N PRO A 205 22.23 14.40 7.95
CA PRO A 205 23.32 15.33 8.19
C PRO A 205 22.84 16.76 7.89
N ASP A 206 23.11 17.66 8.83
CA ASP A 206 22.66 19.06 8.79
C ASP A 206 23.16 19.72 7.51
N THR A 207 22.25 19.92 6.55
CA THR A 207 22.52 20.66 5.32
C THR A 207 22.31 22.15 5.58
N GLY A 208 23.01 22.68 6.59
CA GLY A 208 23.12 24.12 6.77
C GLY A 208 23.73 24.77 5.52
N PRO A 209 23.34 26.00 5.17
CA PRO A 209 23.91 26.69 4.02
C PRO A 209 25.41 26.87 4.24
N ALA A 210 26.20 26.44 3.25
CA ALA A 210 27.65 26.60 3.17
C ALA A 210 28.09 28.07 3.17
#